data_AF-A0A0K8U953-F1
#
_entry.id   AF-A0A0K8U953-F1
#
_cell.length_a   1.000
_cell.length_b   1.000
_cell.length_c   1.000
_cell.angle_alpha   90.00
_cell.angle_beta   90.00
_cell.angle_gamma   90.00
#
_symmetry.space_group_name_H-M   'P 1'
#
loop_
_entity.id
_entity.type
_entity.pdbx_description
1 polymer ?
#
loop_
_entity_poly.entity_id
_entity_poly.type
_entity_poly.pdbx_seq_one_letter_code
_entity_poly.pdbx_strand_id
1 'polypeptide(L)'
;MSNFNFGTIAQELHDVQEEGLSFEDKQLSWDTAEDVADIVKALETTKVVHYLKLGGNTLGVDAAAAIAKGLEKHPEFHKALWYNMFSRRLKTETPLSLKHLGNGLIVAGAKLTVLDLSDNALGPNGMVGLENLLRSSVVYSLQTLRLNNCGLGIGGGQMLSKAILDCHKSSVAAGTPLKLKVFIAGRNRLENDGAKAIAKIFSTLKTLEEIAMPQNSIYHAGIAALASGFKENPNLRILNLNDNTLTEKGAASLAEAFACTPMLQDINFGDCLLKTHGAYHFAEALSENHNQLEVVDLGFNEIGADGGVVLAEALQNKTNLKRLNLDGNQFGYEGRERVKEIIETFANPNALESLEEDQSECDDDEDEDGDDDDEEDDDDEEDDTTEEVDEDEEYQDEDADEEGDEAYITSPAFTTNMFGANDTFMSAKNVHFVEQATPAKPVTVESFCLSQKPCTIQAFESLQETDKLKAFKSIIEQFTDDNRLLLLIFTTLKCAHLSESSPAALDLAKALYKETVDYAVETKQERRVLNYMLMQLGLLRSEEKFTSPYDLKSCRYALRETLKSNPQFGSEHMRNAFNIFLKELDG
;
A
#
# COMPACT_ATOMS: atom_id res chain seq x y z
N MET A 1 5.63 16.89 -51.83
CA MET A 1 5.68 17.00 -50.35
C MET A 1 5.89 15.59 -49.84
N SER A 2 7.07 15.27 -49.34
CA SER A 2 7.37 13.97 -48.76
C SER A 2 6.53 13.79 -47.49
N ASN A 3 5.79 12.69 -47.41
CA ASN A 3 5.05 12.30 -46.21
C ASN A 3 6.05 12.09 -45.06
N PHE A 4 6.04 13.02 -44.11
CA PHE A 4 6.73 12.90 -42.83
C PHE A 4 6.08 11.76 -42.03
N ASN A 5 6.82 10.68 -41.78
CA ASN A 5 6.37 9.54 -40.98
C ASN A 5 7.20 9.47 -39.69
N PHE A 6 6.57 9.76 -38.56
CA PHE A 6 7.20 9.72 -37.23
C PHE A 6 7.66 8.31 -36.82
N GLY A 7 7.04 7.26 -37.36
CA GLY A 7 7.44 5.87 -37.10
C GLY A 7 8.81 5.53 -37.68
N THR A 8 9.18 6.15 -38.81
CA THR A 8 10.49 5.93 -39.46
C THR A 8 11.61 6.60 -38.67
N ILE A 9 11.36 7.80 -38.11
CA ILE A 9 12.31 8.49 -37.24
C ILE A 9 12.46 7.78 -35.88
N ALA A 10 11.37 7.25 -35.31
CA ALA A 10 11.44 6.48 -34.06
C ALA A 10 12.23 5.17 -34.23
N GLN A 11 12.11 4.54 -35.41
CA GLN A 11 12.85 3.33 -35.77
C GLN A 11 14.31 3.65 -36.13
N GLU A 12 14.58 4.77 -36.79
CA GLU A 12 15.94 5.30 -37.05
C GLU A 12 16.64 5.83 -35.78
N LEU A 13 15.89 6.31 -34.77
CA LEU A 13 16.39 6.70 -33.45
C LEU A 13 16.71 5.50 -32.55
N HIS A 14 16.01 4.38 -32.74
CA HIS A 14 16.32 3.13 -32.04
C HIS A 14 17.59 2.44 -32.56
N ASP A 15 18.02 2.78 -33.78
CA ASP A 15 19.22 2.26 -34.45
C ASP A 15 20.42 3.23 -34.38
N VAL A 16 20.47 4.14 -33.40
CA VAL A 16 21.78 4.71 -33.01
C VAL A 16 22.52 3.60 -32.29
N GLN A 17 23.37 2.88 -33.03
CA GLN A 17 24.24 1.85 -32.47
C GLN A 17 25.11 2.52 -31.39
N GLU A 18 24.76 2.33 -30.12
CA GLU A 18 25.47 2.96 -29.01
C GLU A 18 26.89 2.39 -28.93
N GLU A 19 27.87 3.22 -29.27
CA GLU A 19 29.29 2.90 -29.08
C GLU A 19 29.73 3.17 -27.64
N GLY A 20 30.42 2.23 -27.01
CA GLY A 20 30.98 2.44 -25.66
C GLY A 20 32.08 1.45 -25.31
N LEU A 21 32.69 1.66 -24.16
CA LEU A 21 33.83 0.90 -23.67
C LEU A 21 33.43 0.01 -22.49
N SER A 22 33.93 -1.23 -22.45
CA SER A 22 33.73 -2.12 -21.30
C SER A 22 35.06 -2.73 -20.85
N PHE A 23 35.28 -2.65 -19.54
CA PHE A 23 36.42 -3.22 -18.81
C PHE A 23 35.93 -4.07 -17.63
N GLU A 24 34.74 -4.64 -17.74
CA GLU A 24 34.06 -5.33 -16.63
C GLU A 24 34.67 -6.67 -16.25
N ASP A 25 34.43 -7.07 -15.00
CA ASP A 25 34.67 -8.42 -14.46
C ASP A 25 36.09 -8.94 -14.65
N LYS A 26 37.07 -8.02 -14.77
CA LYS A 26 38.49 -8.37 -14.82
C LYS A 26 39.06 -8.66 -13.43
N GLN A 27 38.31 -8.37 -12.36
CA GLN A 27 38.71 -8.56 -10.96
C GLN A 27 40.01 -7.81 -10.60
N LEU A 28 40.24 -6.65 -11.21
CA LEU A 28 41.44 -5.85 -11.01
C LEU A 28 41.29 -4.83 -9.87
N SER A 29 42.41 -4.53 -9.20
CA SER A 29 42.55 -3.35 -8.34
C SER A 29 43.23 -2.26 -9.14
N TRP A 30 42.58 -1.11 -9.25
CA TRP A 30 43.08 0.07 -9.93
C TRP A 30 43.35 1.15 -8.90
N ASP A 31 44.58 1.25 -8.44
CA ASP A 31 45.00 2.17 -7.38
C ASP A 31 45.51 3.48 -7.98
N THR A 32 46.34 3.40 -9.02
CA THR A 32 47.02 4.55 -9.62
C THR A 32 46.60 4.83 -11.07
N ALA A 33 47.11 5.92 -11.64
CA ALA A 33 46.88 6.26 -13.04
C ALA A 33 47.47 5.22 -14.02
N GLU A 34 48.58 4.57 -13.64
CA GLU A 34 49.24 3.53 -14.44
C GLU A 34 48.38 2.28 -14.57
N ASP A 35 47.65 1.91 -13.51
CA ASP A 35 46.80 0.71 -13.49
C ASP A 35 45.63 0.78 -14.49
N VAL A 36 45.21 2.00 -14.84
CA VAL A 36 44.12 2.29 -15.79
C VAL A 36 44.62 2.87 -17.11
N ALA A 37 45.90 2.72 -17.42
CA ALA A 37 46.51 3.28 -18.63
C ALA A 37 45.86 2.74 -19.92
N ASP A 38 45.38 1.49 -19.92
CA ASP A 38 44.63 0.91 -21.04
C ASP A 38 43.26 1.56 -21.21
N ILE A 39 42.55 1.84 -20.12
CA ILE A 39 41.26 2.55 -20.10
C ILE A 39 41.43 3.98 -20.61
N VAL A 40 42.41 4.72 -20.07
CA VAL A 40 42.70 6.10 -20.48
C VAL A 40 43.05 6.13 -21.96
N LYS A 41 43.94 5.24 -22.43
CA LYS A 41 44.29 5.14 -23.85
C LYS A 41 43.06 4.83 -24.71
N ALA A 42 42.15 3.98 -24.25
CA ALA A 42 40.91 3.68 -24.98
C ALA A 42 39.99 4.91 -25.08
N LEU A 43 39.86 5.71 -24.01
CA LEU A 43 39.15 6.99 -24.03
C LEU A 43 39.81 8.00 -24.98
N GLU A 44 41.14 8.05 -25.03
CA GLU A 44 41.84 8.99 -25.91
C GLU A 44 41.79 8.64 -27.40
N THR A 45 41.67 7.35 -27.72
CA THR A 45 41.74 6.85 -29.11
C THR A 45 40.36 6.62 -29.72
N THR A 46 39.35 6.37 -28.89
CA THR A 46 37.97 6.20 -29.33
C THR A 46 37.32 7.57 -29.55
N LYS A 47 36.69 7.78 -30.70
CA LYS A 47 36.09 9.09 -31.05
C LYS A 47 34.76 9.35 -30.34
N VAL A 48 33.97 8.30 -30.12
CA VAL A 48 32.60 8.36 -29.60
C VAL A 48 32.48 7.35 -28.46
N VAL A 49 32.19 7.83 -27.25
CA VAL A 49 32.01 6.98 -26.07
C VAL A 49 30.72 7.37 -25.37
N HIS A 50 29.62 6.68 -25.69
CA HIS A 50 28.31 6.91 -25.05
C HIS A 50 28.24 6.35 -23.63
N TYR A 51 29.01 5.28 -23.35
CA TYR A 51 29.06 4.61 -22.06
C TYR A 51 30.45 4.05 -21.74
N LEU A 52 30.75 3.94 -20.45
CA LEU A 52 31.95 3.29 -19.92
C LEU A 52 31.54 2.37 -18.79
N LYS A 53 31.84 1.08 -18.92
CA LYS A 53 31.55 0.06 -17.91
C LYS A 53 32.82 -0.39 -17.20
N LEU A 54 32.80 -0.29 -15.87
CA LEU A 54 33.94 -0.54 -15.00
C LEU A 54 33.64 -1.60 -13.90
N GLY A 55 32.41 -2.10 -13.83
CA GLY A 55 31.94 -2.97 -12.76
C GLY A 55 32.70 -4.30 -12.65
N GLY A 56 32.72 -4.87 -11.44
CA GLY A 56 33.49 -6.09 -11.14
C GLY A 56 34.99 -5.84 -10.90
N ASN A 57 35.38 -4.58 -10.73
CA ASN A 57 36.74 -4.14 -10.41
C ASN A 57 36.75 -3.24 -9.17
N THR A 58 37.92 -2.76 -8.76
CA THR A 58 38.12 -1.97 -7.54
C THR A 58 38.86 -0.67 -7.84
N LEU A 59 38.12 0.44 -7.98
CA LEU A 59 38.60 1.75 -8.42
C LEU A 59 39.02 2.66 -7.25
N GLY A 60 40.30 3.00 -7.20
CA GLY A 60 40.90 3.95 -6.27
C GLY A 60 40.80 5.40 -6.74
N VAL A 61 41.20 6.33 -5.87
CA VAL A 61 41.02 7.78 -6.10
C VAL A 61 41.85 8.29 -7.28
N ASP A 62 43.13 7.93 -7.36
CA ASP A 62 44.03 8.42 -8.41
C ASP A 62 43.69 7.80 -9.78
N ALA A 63 43.34 6.52 -9.79
CA ALA A 63 42.78 5.86 -10.96
C ALA A 63 41.49 6.55 -11.46
N ALA A 64 40.56 6.86 -10.55
CA ALA A 64 39.33 7.59 -10.89
C ALA A 64 39.62 8.98 -11.47
N ALA A 65 40.61 9.69 -10.93
CA ALA A 65 41.06 10.99 -11.45
C ALA A 65 41.63 10.87 -12.87
N ALA A 66 42.42 9.83 -13.16
CA ALA A 66 42.95 9.58 -14.49
C ALA A 66 41.85 9.27 -15.51
N ILE A 67 40.88 8.41 -15.15
CA ILE A 67 39.71 8.11 -15.98
C ILE A 67 38.88 9.37 -16.22
N ALA A 68 38.63 10.17 -15.17
CA ALA A 68 37.88 11.42 -15.28
C ALA A 68 38.51 12.38 -16.29
N LYS A 69 39.85 12.45 -16.35
CA LYS A 69 40.57 13.28 -17.32
C LYS A 69 40.35 12.82 -18.76
N GLY A 70 40.24 11.51 -18.99
CA GLY A 70 39.85 10.95 -20.28
C GLY A 70 38.41 11.31 -20.66
N LEU A 71 37.48 11.21 -19.70
CA LEU A 71 36.05 11.51 -19.90
C LEU A 71 35.79 12.97 -20.30
N GLU A 72 36.64 13.93 -19.92
CA GLU A 72 36.50 15.34 -20.32
C GLU A 72 36.40 15.55 -21.85
N LYS A 73 36.89 14.61 -22.66
CA LYS A 73 36.89 14.68 -24.13
C LYS A 73 35.58 14.18 -24.76
N HIS A 74 34.63 13.67 -23.97
CA HIS A 74 33.42 12.98 -24.44
C HIS A 74 32.12 13.71 -24.07
N PRO A 75 31.76 14.82 -24.75
CA PRO A 75 30.48 15.49 -24.55
C PRO A 75 29.26 14.62 -24.92
N GLU A 76 29.45 13.61 -25.75
CA GLU A 76 28.44 12.64 -26.15
C GLU A 76 28.14 11.57 -25.09
N PHE A 77 28.92 11.50 -24.01
CA PHE A 77 28.73 10.52 -22.94
C PHE A 77 27.37 10.71 -22.26
N HIS A 78 26.57 9.64 -22.18
CA HIS A 78 25.23 9.71 -21.60
C HIS A 78 24.81 8.52 -20.73
N LYS A 79 25.60 7.44 -20.63
CA LYS A 79 25.33 6.35 -19.65
C LYS A 79 26.52 6.10 -18.73
N ALA A 80 26.40 6.58 -17.50
CA ALA A 80 27.31 6.26 -16.41
C ALA A 80 26.90 4.91 -15.78
N LEU A 81 27.52 3.83 -16.25
CA LEU A 81 27.28 2.45 -15.77
C LEU A 81 28.36 2.07 -14.75
N TRP A 82 28.28 2.69 -13.58
CA TRP A 82 29.30 2.69 -12.54
C TRP A 82 28.93 1.80 -11.35
N TYR A 83 28.28 0.67 -11.63
CA TYR A 83 27.91 -0.31 -10.60
C TYR A 83 29.11 -1.16 -10.18
N ASN A 84 29.12 -1.64 -8.92
CA ASN A 84 30.12 -2.55 -8.36
C ASN A 84 31.60 -2.20 -8.72
N MET A 85 32.02 -0.96 -8.47
CA MET A 85 33.39 -0.52 -8.79
C MET A 85 34.20 -0.06 -7.57
N PHE A 86 33.61 -0.04 -6.37
CA PHE A 86 34.29 0.36 -5.13
C PHE A 86 34.41 -0.76 -4.09
N SER A 87 34.24 -2.02 -4.52
CA SER A 87 34.44 -3.18 -3.67
C SER A 87 35.79 -3.11 -2.94
N ARG A 88 35.81 -3.35 -1.62
CA ARG A 88 37.02 -3.32 -0.76
C ARG A 88 37.73 -1.96 -0.61
N ARG A 89 37.18 -0.85 -1.15
CA ARG A 89 37.70 0.50 -0.91
C ARG A 89 37.28 1.05 0.45
N LEU A 90 38.05 1.99 0.97
CA LEU A 90 37.68 2.70 2.20
C LEU A 90 36.50 3.63 1.92
N LYS A 91 35.60 3.77 2.90
CA LYS A 91 34.44 4.68 2.83
C LYS A 91 34.83 6.14 2.55
N THR A 92 36.07 6.53 2.86
CA THR A 92 36.62 7.88 2.61
C THR A 92 37.10 8.09 1.18
N GLU A 93 37.42 7.02 0.45
CA GLU A 93 37.93 7.09 -0.93
C GLU A 93 36.80 7.21 -1.95
N THR A 94 35.74 6.42 -1.79
CA THR A 94 34.55 6.40 -2.67
C THR A 94 34.02 7.79 -3.02
N PRO A 95 33.76 8.72 -2.07
CA PRO A 95 33.26 10.05 -2.41
C PRO A 95 34.28 10.89 -3.20
N LEU A 96 35.58 10.69 -3.01
CA LEU A 96 36.61 11.40 -3.78
C LEU A 96 36.66 10.89 -5.22
N SER A 97 36.64 9.57 -5.41
CA SER A 97 36.57 8.96 -6.74
C SER A 97 35.33 9.41 -7.52
N LEU A 98 34.16 9.43 -6.87
CA LEU A 98 32.91 9.91 -7.46
C LEU A 98 32.96 11.41 -7.81
N LYS A 99 33.59 12.24 -6.97
CA LYS A 99 33.83 13.67 -7.28
C LYS A 99 34.68 13.83 -8.53
N HIS A 100 35.77 13.06 -8.66
CA HIS A 100 36.61 13.11 -9.85
C HIS A 100 35.82 12.76 -11.11
N LEU A 101 35.15 11.61 -11.11
CA LEU A 101 34.35 11.15 -12.26
C LEU A 101 33.23 12.15 -12.62
N GLY A 102 32.49 12.62 -11.61
CA GLY A 102 31.44 13.61 -11.80
C GLY A 102 31.97 14.93 -12.37
N ASN A 103 33.10 15.43 -11.89
CA ASN A 103 33.73 16.63 -12.42
C ASN A 103 34.20 16.44 -13.87
N GLY A 104 34.72 15.26 -14.22
CA GLY A 104 35.07 14.93 -15.62
C GLY A 104 33.88 15.06 -16.55
N LEU A 105 32.71 14.54 -16.16
CA LEU A 105 31.46 14.66 -16.93
C LEU A 105 30.95 16.11 -17.00
N ILE A 106 31.07 16.88 -15.92
CA ILE A 106 30.70 18.30 -15.89
C ILE A 106 31.57 19.10 -16.87
N VAL A 107 32.88 18.87 -16.88
CA VAL A 107 33.81 19.53 -17.81
C VAL A 107 33.52 19.13 -19.26
N ALA A 108 33.21 17.86 -19.51
CA ALA A 108 32.81 17.39 -20.83
C ALA A 108 31.51 18.06 -21.33
N GLY A 109 30.66 18.58 -20.44
CA GLY A 109 29.32 19.02 -20.79
C GLY A 109 28.41 17.85 -21.20
N ALA A 110 28.69 16.67 -20.63
CA ALA A 110 27.94 15.44 -20.86
C ALA A 110 26.46 15.60 -20.49
N LYS A 111 25.60 14.76 -21.05
CA LYS A 111 24.15 14.78 -20.83
C LYS A 111 23.68 13.38 -20.47
N LEU A 112 23.76 13.04 -19.18
CA LEU A 112 23.41 11.71 -18.71
C LEU A 112 21.92 11.44 -18.94
N THR A 113 21.63 10.27 -19.50
CA THR A 113 20.32 9.64 -19.56
C THR A 113 20.21 8.49 -18.59
N VAL A 114 21.34 7.83 -18.26
CA VAL A 114 21.41 6.74 -17.28
C VAL A 114 22.54 7.00 -16.29
N LEU A 115 22.22 6.90 -15.00
CA LEU A 115 23.19 6.82 -13.90
C LEU A 115 22.90 5.56 -13.10
N ASP A 116 23.82 4.61 -13.16
CA ASP A 116 23.78 3.36 -12.40
C ASP A 116 24.97 3.31 -11.45
N LEU A 117 24.67 3.30 -10.16
CA LEU A 117 25.64 3.28 -9.07
C LEU A 117 25.43 2.06 -8.17
N SER A 118 24.65 1.07 -8.63
CA SER A 118 24.27 -0.09 -7.84
C SER A 118 25.48 -0.86 -7.32
N ASP A 119 25.34 -1.53 -6.17
CA ASP A 119 26.39 -2.36 -5.56
C ASP A 119 27.67 -1.59 -5.20
N ASN A 120 27.54 -0.31 -4.88
CA ASN A 120 28.62 0.47 -4.27
C ASN A 120 28.24 0.88 -2.85
N ALA A 121 29.11 0.64 -1.87
CA ALA A 121 28.88 1.09 -0.50
C ALA A 121 28.98 2.62 -0.41
N LEU A 122 27.88 3.32 -0.71
CA LEU A 122 27.82 4.77 -0.69
C LEU A 122 27.55 5.26 0.74
N GLY A 123 26.39 4.90 1.30
CA GLY A 123 25.89 5.56 2.51
C GLY A 123 25.80 7.10 2.38
N PRO A 124 25.55 7.81 3.49
CA PRO A 124 25.55 9.28 3.48
C PRO A 124 26.90 9.87 3.03
N ASN A 125 28.02 9.24 3.40
CA ASN A 125 29.36 9.70 3.03
C ASN A 125 29.62 9.63 1.52
N GLY A 126 29.25 8.54 0.86
CA GLY A 126 29.35 8.39 -0.59
C GLY A 126 28.45 9.37 -1.34
N MET A 127 27.27 9.70 -0.79
CA MET A 127 26.38 10.72 -1.36
C MET A 127 27.00 12.11 -1.42
N VAL A 128 27.90 12.47 -0.48
CA VAL A 128 28.70 13.72 -0.57
C VAL A 128 29.54 13.76 -1.85
N GLY A 129 29.97 12.59 -2.35
CA GLY A 129 30.69 12.46 -3.60
C GLY A 129 29.87 12.82 -4.84
N LEU A 130 28.55 12.64 -4.76
CA LEU A 130 27.62 12.80 -5.88
C LEU A 130 26.93 14.16 -5.91
N GLU A 131 26.99 14.93 -4.83
CA GLU A 131 26.20 16.15 -4.68
C GLU A 131 26.44 17.16 -5.82
N ASN A 132 27.70 17.37 -6.22
CA ASN A 132 28.02 18.29 -7.32
C ASN A 132 27.47 17.79 -8.66
N LEU A 133 27.64 16.50 -8.96
CA LEU A 133 27.15 15.88 -10.19
C LEU A 133 25.62 15.97 -10.26
N LEU A 134 24.93 15.54 -9.20
CA LEU A 134 23.47 15.50 -9.13
C LEU A 134 22.81 16.88 -9.15
N ARG A 135 23.55 17.96 -8.87
CA ARG A 135 23.05 19.35 -8.96
C ARG A 135 23.45 20.04 -10.27
N SER A 136 24.24 19.40 -11.11
CA SER A 136 24.78 19.99 -12.35
C SER A 136 23.81 19.83 -13.53
N SER A 137 24.08 20.56 -14.62
CA SER A 137 23.32 20.42 -15.87
C SER A 137 23.48 19.05 -16.54
N VAL A 138 24.50 18.27 -16.14
CA VAL A 138 24.77 16.93 -16.70
C VAL A 138 23.59 16.00 -16.51
N VAL A 139 22.87 16.14 -15.39
CA VAL A 139 21.74 15.27 -15.05
C VAL A 139 20.39 15.81 -15.51
N TYR A 140 20.30 16.97 -16.19
CA TYR A 140 19.01 17.52 -16.64
C TYR A 140 18.27 16.58 -17.62
N SER A 141 19.01 15.75 -18.35
CA SER A 141 18.48 14.74 -19.28
C SER A 141 18.28 13.36 -18.65
N LEU A 142 18.49 13.21 -17.33
CA LEU A 142 18.50 11.91 -16.67
C LEU A 142 17.11 11.27 -16.72
N GLN A 143 17.05 10.03 -17.22
CA GLN A 143 15.82 9.25 -17.36
C GLN A 143 15.83 8.04 -16.43
N THR A 144 17.00 7.46 -16.15
CA THR A 144 17.14 6.27 -15.31
C THR A 144 18.17 6.51 -14.22
N LEU A 145 17.74 6.32 -12.97
CA LEU A 145 18.60 6.34 -11.80
C LEU A 145 18.53 4.99 -11.09
N ARG A 146 19.66 4.31 -10.96
CA ARG A 146 19.78 3.04 -10.23
C ARG A 146 20.80 3.14 -9.11
N LEU A 147 20.35 2.78 -7.91
CA LEU A 147 21.07 2.87 -6.66
C LEU A 147 20.81 1.62 -5.81
N ASN A 148 20.65 0.44 -6.42
CA ASN A 148 20.41 -0.79 -5.67
C ASN A 148 21.60 -1.12 -4.78
N ASN A 149 21.34 -1.61 -3.56
CA ASN A 149 22.37 -2.11 -2.66
C ASN A 149 23.51 -1.09 -2.41
N CYS A 150 23.14 0.18 -2.18
CA CYS A 150 24.09 1.26 -1.95
C CYS A 150 24.26 1.62 -0.47
N GLY A 151 23.50 0.99 0.41
CA GLY A 151 23.53 1.24 1.85
C GLY A 151 23.26 2.70 2.22
N LEU A 152 22.40 3.40 1.47
CA LEU A 152 22.16 4.85 1.63
C LEU A 152 21.73 5.23 3.06
N GLY A 153 20.92 4.38 3.70
CA GLY A 153 20.23 4.71 4.94
C GLY A 153 19.22 5.85 4.76
N ILE A 154 18.59 6.25 5.87
CA ILE A 154 17.69 7.41 5.92
C ILE A 154 18.41 8.68 5.42
N GLY A 155 19.59 8.97 5.98
CA GLY A 155 20.35 10.18 5.66
C GLY A 155 20.77 10.26 4.19
N GLY A 156 21.26 9.17 3.60
CA GLY A 156 21.61 9.13 2.18
C GLY A 156 20.39 9.31 1.28
N GLY A 157 19.24 8.72 1.64
CA GLY A 157 17.97 8.92 0.94
C GLY A 157 17.49 10.38 0.97
N GLN A 158 17.62 11.05 2.12
CA GLN A 158 17.31 12.48 2.27
C GLN A 158 18.24 13.37 1.44
N MET A 159 19.54 13.09 1.46
CA MET A 159 20.54 13.80 0.65
C MET A 159 20.25 13.66 -0.85
N LEU A 160 19.94 12.44 -1.30
CA LEU A 160 19.56 12.16 -2.68
C LEU A 160 18.32 12.97 -3.08
N SER A 161 17.26 12.91 -2.27
CA SER A 161 16.02 13.65 -2.51
C SER A 161 16.28 15.14 -2.64
N LYS A 162 17.04 15.73 -1.71
CA LYS A 162 17.39 17.15 -1.75
C LYS A 162 18.16 17.51 -3.02
N ALA A 163 19.15 16.71 -3.41
CA ALA A 163 19.95 16.97 -4.60
C ALA A 163 19.11 16.92 -5.89
N ILE A 164 18.26 15.90 -6.05
CA ILE A 164 17.39 15.75 -7.23
C ILE A 164 16.34 16.87 -7.30
N LEU A 165 15.73 17.25 -6.18
CA LEU A 165 14.73 18.33 -6.15
C LEU A 165 15.34 19.69 -6.51
N ASP A 166 16.54 20.00 -6.00
CA ASP A 166 17.22 21.24 -6.34
C ASP A 166 17.72 21.23 -7.79
N CYS A 167 18.18 20.08 -8.30
CA CYS A 167 18.45 19.90 -9.72
C CYS A 167 17.21 20.14 -10.57
N HIS A 168 16.06 19.59 -10.17
CA HIS A 168 14.81 19.79 -10.90
C HIS A 168 14.45 21.28 -10.99
N LYS A 169 14.53 22.03 -9.88
CA LYS A 169 14.32 23.49 -9.88
C LYS A 169 15.25 24.20 -10.89
N SER A 170 16.55 23.89 -10.86
CA SER A 170 17.54 24.48 -11.77
C SER A 170 17.29 24.10 -13.24
N SER A 171 16.90 22.84 -13.49
CA SER A 171 16.58 22.32 -14.82
C SER A 171 15.32 22.96 -15.43
N VAL A 172 14.32 23.23 -14.60
CA VAL A 172 13.10 23.98 -14.99
C VAL A 172 13.46 25.42 -15.35
N ALA A 173 14.27 26.09 -14.52
CA ALA A 173 14.74 27.44 -14.80
C ALA A 173 15.57 27.53 -16.10
N ALA A 174 16.30 26.46 -16.44
CA ALA A 174 17.06 26.36 -17.67
C ALA A 174 16.20 25.99 -18.91
N GLY A 175 14.90 25.73 -18.75
CA GLY A 175 14.00 25.36 -19.86
C GLY A 175 14.11 23.89 -20.30
N THR A 176 14.80 23.05 -19.54
CA THR A 176 14.95 21.61 -19.79
C THR A 176 14.66 20.82 -18.52
N PRO A 177 13.38 20.74 -18.08
CA PRO A 177 13.03 20.07 -16.82
C PRO A 177 13.53 18.62 -16.79
N LEU A 178 14.11 18.23 -15.66
CA LEU A 178 14.45 16.84 -15.35
C LEU A 178 13.18 15.98 -15.39
N LYS A 179 13.21 14.93 -16.23
CA LYS A 179 12.09 13.98 -16.44
C LYS A 179 12.57 12.55 -16.18
N LEU A 180 12.72 12.22 -14.90
CA LEU A 180 13.08 10.86 -14.51
C LEU A 180 11.92 9.90 -14.79
N LYS A 181 12.22 8.79 -15.46
CA LYS A 181 11.25 7.75 -15.82
C LYS A 181 11.41 6.50 -14.96
N VAL A 182 12.65 6.13 -14.64
CA VAL A 182 12.99 4.90 -13.91
C VAL A 182 13.76 5.27 -12.65
N PHE A 183 13.22 4.88 -11.50
CA PHE A 183 13.86 5.04 -10.20
C PHE A 183 13.97 3.69 -9.51
N ILE A 184 15.20 3.21 -9.32
CA ILE A 184 15.49 1.90 -8.72
C ILE A 184 16.44 2.12 -7.54
N ALA A 185 15.98 1.80 -6.33
CA ALA A 185 16.72 2.04 -5.10
C ALA A 185 16.41 1.02 -4.00
N GLY A 186 16.42 -0.27 -4.33
CA GLY A 186 16.29 -1.37 -3.37
C GLY A 186 17.51 -1.59 -2.48
N ARG A 187 17.35 -2.31 -1.36
CA ARG A 187 18.45 -2.73 -0.46
C ARG A 187 19.25 -1.54 0.10
N ASN A 188 18.57 -0.47 0.49
CA ASN A 188 19.22 0.75 0.98
C ASN A 188 18.90 1.10 2.43
N ARG A 189 18.02 0.37 3.10
CA ARG A 189 17.52 0.72 4.44
C ARG A 189 17.03 2.18 4.50
N LEU A 190 16.21 2.55 3.53
CA LEU A 190 15.65 3.90 3.48
C LEU A 190 14.69 4.16 4.65
N GLU A 191 14.03 3.10 5.14
CA GLU A 191 13.06 3.16 6.24
C GLU A 191 11.97 4.22 5.97
N ASN A 192 11.17 4.57 6.97
CA ASN A 192 10.03 5.49 6.75
C ASN A 192 10.49 6.88 6.30
N ASP A 193 11.51 7.45 6.92
CA ASP A 193 11.88 8.85 6.67
C ASP A 193 12.68 9.06 5.38
N GLY A 194 13.49 8.06 4.98
CA GLY A 194 14.08 8.05 3.65
C GLY A 194 12.99 7.91 2.59
N ALA A 195 12.02 7.00 2.77
CA ALA A 195 10.88 6.84 1.86
C ALA A 195 10.05 8.12 1.72
N LYS A 196 9.72 8.80 2.82
CA LYS A 196 9.03 10.12 2.81
C LYS A 196 9.83 11.17 2.03
N ALA A 197 11.15 11.18 2.15
CA ALA A 197 12.00 12.09 1.37
C ALA A 197 11.95 11.76 -0.12
N ILE A 198 12.04 10.48 -0.48
CA ILE A 198 11.96 10.03 -1.88
C ILE A 198 10.56 10.31 -2.48
N ALA A 199 9.47 10.13 -1.73
CA ALA A 199 8.11 10.43 -2.16
C ALA A 199 7.93 11.88 -2.67
N LYS A 200 8.70 12.84 -2.11
CA LYS A 200 8.72 14.24 -2.58
C LYS A 200 9.26 14.36 -4.01
N ILE A 201 10.24 13.54 -4.38
CA ILE A 201 10.73 13.45 -5.77
C ILE A 201 9.58 13.02 -6.68
N PHE A 202 8.88 11.95 -6.30
CA PHE A 202 7.82 11.35 -7.12
C PHE A 202 6.65 12.31 -7.34
N SER A 203 6.25 13.01 -6.28
CA SER A 203 5.20 14.04 -6.31
C SER A 203 5.60 15.28 -7.14
N THR A 204 6.91 15.56 -7.26
CA THR A 204 7.40 16.73 -7.98
C THR A 204 7.61 16.46 -9.47
N LEU A 205 8.23 15.32 -9.80
CA LEU A 205 8.62 15.03 -11.19
C LEU A 205 7.44 14.59 -12.06
N LYS A 206 6.53 13.76 -11.53
CA LYS A 206 5.29 13.31 -12.21
C LYS A 206 5.54 12.61 -13.56
N THR A 207 6.73 12.06 -13.75
CA THR A 207 7.19 11.49 -15.03
C THR A 207 7.55 10.01 -14.94
N LEU A 208 7.36 9.37 -13.78
CA LEU A 208 7.83 8.02 -13.53
C LEU A 208 6.96 6.99 -14.25
N GLU A 209 7.65 5.99 -14.80
CA GLU A 209 7.12 4.84 -15.50
C GLU A 209 7.49 3.54 -14.76
N GLU A 210 8.60 3.52 -14.01
CA GLU A 210 9.08 2.38 -13.23
C GLU A 210 9.65 2.83 -11.88
N ILE A 211 9.17 2.22 -10.80
CA ILE A 211 9.67 2.43 -9.44
C ILE A 211 9.93 1.06 -8.81
N ALA A 212 11.18 0.80 -8.42
CA ALA A 212 11.54 -0.39 -7.67
C ALA A 212 12.32 -0.02 -6.41
N MET A 213 11.75 -0.28 -5.24
CA MET A 213 12.36 -0.01 -3.94
C MET A 213 12.27 -1.21 -2.99
N PRO A 214 12.59 -2.44 -3.43
CA PRO A 214 12.49 -3.61 -2.57
C PRO A 214 13.50 -3.58 -1.41
N GLN A 215 13.23 -4.27 -0.31
CA GLN A 215 14.21 -4.48 0.77
C GLN A 215 14.74 -3.17 1.38
N ASN A 216 13.84 -2.27 1.76
CA ASN A 216 14.22 -0.99 2.36
C ASN A 216 13.76 -0.81 3.81
N SER A 217 13.13 -1.83 4.40
CA SER A 217 12.54 -1.78 5.74
C SER A 217 11.55 -0.62 5.87
N ILE A 218 10.80 -0.33 4.80
CA ILE A 218 9.79 0.73 4.79
C ILE A 218 8.52 0.18 5.44
N TYR A 219 8.05 0.85 6.49
CA TYR A 219 6.82 0.49 7.18
C TYR A 219 5.62 1.26 6.60
N HIS A 220 4.40 0.94 7.04
CA HIS A 220 3.16 1.50 6.47
C HIS A 220 3.13 3.03 6.37
N ALA A 221 3.77 3.78 7.30
CA ALA A 221 3.83 5.23 7.24
C ALA A 221 4.69 5.76 6.07
N GLY A 222 5.82 5.11 5.76
CA GLY A 222 6.61 5.40 4.58
C GLY A 222 5.90 5.00 3.30
N ILE A 223 5.19 3.86 3.31
CA ILE A 223 4.37 3.40 2.17
C ILE A 223 3.25 4.39 1.85
N ALA A 224 2.55 4.94 2.84
CA ALA A 224 1.50 5.94 2.63
C ALA A 224 2.05 7.22 1.96
N ALA A 225 3.26 7.65 2.35
CA ALA A 225 3.93 8.77 1.70
C ALA A 225 4.30 8.45 0.25
N LEU A 226 4.86 7.26 -0.02
CA LEU A 226 5.17 6.80 -1.37
C LEU A 226 3.91 6.70 -2.25
N ALA A 227 2.83 6.13 -1.72
CA ALA A 227 1.53 6.03 -2.39
C ALA A 227 0.99 7.41 -2.82
N SER A 228 1.15 8.43 -1.97
CA SER A 228 0.82 9.81 -2.33
C SER A 228 1.65 10.33 -3.51
N GLY A 229 2.93 9.95 -3.59
CA GLY A 229 3.78 10.23 -4.74
C GLY A 229 3.37 9.46 -6.00
N PHE A 230 2.95 8.20 -5.87
CA PHE A 230 2.50 7.38 -7.00
C PHE A 230 1.24 7.93 -7.66
N LYS A 231 0.30 8.46 -6.87
CA LYS A 231 -0.92 9.13 -7.36
C LYS A 231 -0.65 10.22 -8.40
N GLU A 232 0.53 10.84 -8.35
CA GLU A 232 0.94 11.91 -9.29
C GLU A 232 1.60 11.39 -10.58
N ASN A 233 1.73 10.07 -10.77
CA ASN A 233 2.45 9.46 -11.89
C ASN A 233 1.53 8.55 -12.73
N PRO A 234 0.66 9.11 -13.60
CA PRO A 234 -0.35 8.34 -14.33
C PRO A 234 0.22 7.38 -15.40
N ASN A 235 1.50 7.53 -15.75
CA ASN A 235 2.20 6.65 -16.69
C ASN A 235 2.99 5.53 -15.98
N LEU A 236 2.82 5.36 -14.65
CA LEU A 236 3.49 4.30 -13.90
C LEU A 236 3.03 2.92 -14.40
N ARG A 237 3.99 2.09 -14.79
CA ARG A 237 3.78 0.74 -15.34
C ARG A 237 4.32 -0.35 -14.45
N ILE A 238 5.44 -0.11 -13.77
CA ILE A 238 6.11 -1.10 -12.91
C ILE A 238 6.24 -0.50 -11.51
N LEU A 239 5.72 -1.23 -10.52
CA LEU A 239 5.82 -0.87 -9.11
C LEU A 239 6.23 -2.07 -8.28
N ASN A 240 7.46 -2.02 -7.75
CA ASN A 240 8.01 -3.07 -6.90
C ASN A 240 8.39 -2.52 -5.52
N LEU A 241 7.74 -3.03 -4.48
CA LEU A 241 8.01 -2.74 -3.08
C LEU A 241 8.24 -4.02 -2.25
N ASN A 242 8.58 -5.14 -2.91
CA ASN A 242 8.86 -6.44 -2.29
C ASN A 242 9.75 -6.32 -1.04
N ASP A 243 9.46 -7.13 -0.02
CA ASP A 243 10.26 -7.21 1.21
C ASP A 243 10.38 -5.82 1.89
N ASN A 244 9.21 -5.22 2.12
CA ASN A 244 8.98 -4.06 2.97
C ASN A 244 7.72 -4.33 3.78
N THR A 245 7.58 -3.75 4.98
CA THR A 245 6.42 -4.05 5.83
C THR A 245 5.24 -3.14 5.51
N LEU A 246 4.49 -3.49 4.46
CA LEU A 246 3.31 -2.72 4.04
C LEU A 246 2.21 -2.83 5.08
N THR A 247 1.94 -4.03 5.62
CA THR A 247 0.75 -4.34 6.43
C THR A 247 -0.56 -4.03 5.69
N GLU A 248 -1.70 -4.25 6.35
CA GLU A 248 -3.00 -3.80 5.84
C GLU A 248 -3.02 -2.29 5.56
N LYS A 249 -2.44 -1.46 6.45
CA LYS A 249 -2.49 0.01 6.36
C LYS A 249 -1.77 0.54 5.11
N GLY A 250 -0.62 -0.06 4.78
CA GLY A 250 0.12 0.27 3.56
C GLY A 250 -0.59 -0.25 2.31
N ALA A 251 -1.20 -1.43 2.37
CA ALA A 251 -2.01 -1.99 1.28
C ALA A 251 -3.19 -1.08 0.93
N ALA A 252 -3.93 -0.60 1.94
CA ALA A 252 -5.01 0.36 1.76
C ALA A 252 -4.54 1.65 1.06
N SER A 253 -3.41 2.20 1.51
CA SER A 253 -2.83 3.41 0.91
C SER A 253 -2.42 3.21 -0.56
N LEU A 254 -1.86 2.05 -0.89
CA LEU A 254 -1.48 1.69 -2.27
C LEU A 254 -2.71 1.44 -3.15
N ALA A 255 -3.72 0.75 -2.62
CA ALA A 255 -4.97 0.50 -3.32
C ALA A 255 -5.67 1.80 -3.73
N GLU A 256 -5.67 2.83 -2.87
CA GLU A 256 -6.15 4.16 -3.26
C GLU A 256 -5.33 4.79 -4.38
N ALA A 257 -4.02 4.53 -4.43
CA ALA A 257 -3.15 5.09 -5.47
C ALA A 257 -3.42 4.47 -6.85
N PHE A 258 -3.91 3.23 -6.89
CA PHE A 258 -4.20 2.52 -8.13
C PHE A 258 -5.23 3.22 -9.01
N ALA A 259 -6.21 3.92 -8.42
CA ALA A 259 -7.17 4.73 -9.18
C ALA A 259 -6.50 5.82 -10.05
N CYS A 260 -5.28 6.24 -9.69
CA CYS A 260 -4.50 7.26 -10.38
C CYS A 260 -3.39 6.69 -11.28
N THR A 261 -3.16 5.37 -11.28
CA THR A 261 -2.10 4.71 -12.04
C THR A 261 -2.66 3.65 -13.00
N PRO A 262 -3.53 4.03 -13.96
CA PRO A 262 -4.27 3.09 -14.81
C PRO A 262 -3.39 2.27 -15.75
N MET A 263 -2.12 2.66 -15.91
CA MET A 263 -1.14 2.03 -16.81
C MET A 263 -0.31 0.95 -16.13
N LEU A 264 -0.58 0.57 -14.87
CA LEU A 264 0.15 -0.50 -14.19
C LEU A 264 0.08 -1.82 -14.98
N GLN A 265 1.24 -2.45 -15.08
CA GLN A 265 1.49 -3.71 -15.79
C GLN A 265 2.16 -4.73 -14.87
N ASP A 266 3.02 -4.28 -13.97
CA ASP A 266 3.75 -5.13 -13.03
C ASP A 266 3.63 -4.54 -11.62
N ILE A 267 3.04 -5.33 -10.72
CA ILE A 267 3.03 -5.05 -9.29
C ILE A 267 3.73 -6.18 -8.55
N ASN A 268 4.71 -5.83 -7.73
CA ASN A 268 5.38 -6.78 -6.86
C ASN A 268 5.39 -6.28 -5.42
N PHE A 269 4.58 -6.93 -4.60
CA PHE A 269 4.48 -6.75 -3.16
C PHE A 269 4.62 -8.11 -2.43
N GLY A 270 5.47 -9.00 -2.94
CA GLY A 270 5.80 -10.23 -2.21
C GLY A 270 6.51 -9.91 -0.90
N ASP A 271 6.35 -10.75 0.12
CA ASP A 271 6.99 -10.60 1.44
C ASP A 271 6.72 -9.23 2.09
N CYS A 272 5.45 -8.81 2.08
CA CYS A 272 5.05 -7.47 2.51
C CYS A 272 4.12 -7.44 3.74
N LEU A 273 3.88 -8.60 4.36
CA LEU A 273 2.99 -8.78 5.51
C LEU A 273 1.59 -8.19 5.29
N LEU A 274 1.03 -8.29 4.07
CA LEU A 274 -0.26 -7.68 3.73
C LEU A 274 -1.41 -8.21 4.59
N LYS A 275 -1.33 -9.49 5.02
CA LYS A 275 -2.39 -10.27 5.65
C LYS A 275 -3.66 -10.34 4.77
N THR A 276 -4.66 -11.07 5.23
CA THR A 276 -5.95 -11.23 4.52
C THR A 276 -6.65 -9.90 4.20
N HIS A 277 -6.60 -8.91 5.10
CA HIS A 277 -7.25 -7.61 4.85
C HIS A 277 -6.55 -6.77 3.79
N GLY A 278 -5.21 -6.82 3.71
CA GLY A 278 -4.48 -6.17 2.62
C GLY A 278 -4.85 -6.74 1.24
N ALA A 279 -5.10 -8.05 1.16
CA ALA A 279 -5.60 -8.69 -0.06
C ALA A 279 -6.97 -8.16 -0.51
N TYR A 280 -7.89 -7.88 0.43
CA TYR A 280 -9.19 -7.31 0.10
C TYR A 280 -9.08 -5.91 -0.54
N HIS A 281 -8.19 -5.06 -0.03
CA HIS A 281 -7.94 -3.74 -0.62
C HIS A 281 -7.43 -3.83 -2.06
N PHE A 282 -6.50 -4.74 -2.33
CA PHE A 282 -6.01 -4.94 -3.69
C PHE A 282 -7.06 -5.56 -4.60
N ALA A 283 -7.83 -6.54 -4.14
CA ALA A 283 -8.91 -7.12 -4.92
C ALA A 283 -9.94 -6.07 -5.33
N GLU A 284 -10.36 -5.20 -4.42
CA GLU A 284 -11.27 -4.09 -4.71
C GLU A 284 -10.69 -3.17 -5.78
N ALA A 285 -9.47 -2.66 -5.56
CA ALA A 285 -8.82 -1.71 -6.49
C ALA A 285 -8.55 -2.30 -7.88
N LEU A 286 -8.35 -3.62 -7.96
CA LEU A 286 -8.03 -4.30 -9.21
C LEU A 286 -9.28 -4.82 -9.93
N SER A 287 -10.35 -5.21 -9.25
CA SER A 287 -11.54 -5.87 -9.82
C SER A 287 -12.03 -5.30 -11.16
N GLU A 288 -12.32 -3.99 -11.23
CA GLU A 288 -12.93 -3.34 -12.39
C GLU A 288 -11.94 -2.56 -13.29
N ASN A 289 -10.66 -2.48 -12.91
CA ASN A 289 -9.66 -1.64 -13.59
C ASN A 289 -8.39 -2.41 -13.96
N HIS A 290 -7.35 -1.73 -14.45
CA HIS A 290 -6.00 -2.30 -14.64
C HIS A 290 -5.92 -3.50 -15.59
N ASN A 291 -6.67 -3.47 -16.69
CA ASN A 291 -6.65 -4.50 -17.75
C ASN A 291 -5.27 -4.70 -18.43
N GLN A 292 -4.32 -3.82 -18.18
CA GLN A 292 -2.94 -3.92 -18.67
C GLN A 292 -2.03 -4.75 -17.77
N LEU A 293 -2.49 -5.22 -16.61
CA LEU A 293 -1.70 -6.05 -15.71
C LEU A 293 -1.22 -7.33 -16.40
N GLU A 294 0.09 -7.53 -16.33
CA GLU A 294 0.82 -8.68 -16.84
C GLU A 294 1.44 -9.51 -15.70
N VAL A 295 1.87 -8.85 -14.62
CA VAL A 295 2.53 -9.48 -13.47
C VAL A 295 1.90 -8.98 -12.18
N VAL A 296 1.48 -9.92 -11.34
CA VAL A 296 1.05 -9.66 -9.96
C VAL A 296 1.79 -10.63 -9.05
N ASP A 297 2.64 -10.09 -8.18
CA ASP A 297 3.35 -10.87 -7.16
C ASP A 297 2.93 -10.43 -5.76
N LEU A 298 2.21 -11.33 -5.08
CA LEU A 298 1.73 -11.20 -3.70
C LEU A 298 2.13 -12.43 -2.87
N GLY A 299 3.23 -13.11 -3.23
CA GLY A 299 3.71 -14.26 -2.47
C GLY A 299 4.17 -13.89 -1.05
N PHE A 300 4.16 -14.85 -0.12
CA PHE A 300 4.68 -14.69 1.25
C PHE A 300 4.05 -13.52 2.02
N ASN A 301 2.73 -13.39 2.01
CA ASN A 301 2.03 -12.25 2.61
C ASN A 301 1.08 -12.60 3.77
N GLU A 302 1.09 -13.87 4.20
CA GLU A 302 0.17 -14.40 5.20
C GLU A 302 -1.30 -14.12 4.86
N ILE A 303 -1.64 -14.27 3.59
CA ILE A 303 -3.02 -14.10 3.11
C ILE A 303 -3.78 -15.41 3.37
N GLY A 304 -4.89 -15.33 4.11
CA GLY A 304 -5.78 -16.45 4.37
C GLY A 304 -6.60 -16.88 3.14
N ALA A 305 -7.23 -18.05 3.22
CA ALA A 305 -8.04 -18.64 2.15
C ALA A 305 -9.03 -17.66 1.48
N ASP A 306 -9.80 -16.93 2.29
CA ASP A 306 -10.79 -15.96 1.79
C ASP A 306 -10.14 -14.82 1.00
N GLY A 307 -8.97 -14.34 1.43
CA GLY A 307 -8.21 -13.31 0.72
C GLY A 307 -7.68 -13.81 -0.62
N GLY A 308 -7.21 -15.06 -0.67
CA GLY A 308 -6.76 -15.71 -1.91
C GLY A 308 -7.88 -15.85 -2.93
N VAL A 309 -9.07 -16.30 -2.49
CA VAL A 309 -10.27 -16.43 -3.35
C VAL A 309 -10.68 -15.07 -3.92
N VAL A 310 -10.78 -14.05 -3.08
CA VAL A 310 -11.20 -12.71 -3.49
C VAL A 310 -10.19 -12.06 -4.45
N LEU A 311 -8.89 -12.27 -4.26
CA LEU A 311 -7.86 -11.85 -5.22
C LEU A 311 -8.00 -12.58 -6.56
N ALA A 312 -8.21 -13.90 -6.54
CA ALA A 312 -8.40 -14.68 -7.76
C ALA A 312 -9.63 -14.21 -8.55
N GLU A 313 -10.75 -13.94 -7.88
CA GLU A 313 -11.96 -13.38 -8.52
C GLU A 313 -11.68 -12.01 -9.13
N ALA A 314 -11.00 -11.11 -8.43
CA ALA A 314 -10.67 -9.76 -8.91
C ALA A 314 -9.70 -9.75 -10.12
N LEU A 315 -8.88 -10.78 -10.26
CA LEU A 315 -7.92 -10.92 -11.36
C LEU A 315 -8.46 -11.70 -12.56
N GLN A 316 -9.66 -12.30 -12.46
CA GLN A 316 -10.25 -13.14 -13.49
C GLN A 316 -10.40 -12.46 -14.86
N ASN A 317 -10.69 -11.16 -14.87
CA ASN A 317 -10.87 -10.38 -16.09
C ASN A 317 -9.56 -9.78 -16.66
N LYS A 318 -8.39 -10.06 -16.04
CA LYS A 318 -7.08 -9.55 -16.48
C LYS A 318 -6.51 -10.40 -17.62
N THR A 319 -6.98 -10.15 -18.84
CA THR A 319 -6.63 -10.98 -20.01
C THR A 319 -5.16 -10.95 -20.40
N ASN A 320 -4.40 -9.94 -19.96
CA ASN A 320 -2.98 -9.80 -20.24
C ASN A 320 -2.08 -10.45 -19.17
N LEU A 321 -2.66 -11.04 -18.13
CA LEU A 321 -1.92 -11.61 -17.00
C LEU A 321 -1.07 -12.81 -17.47
N LYS A 322 0.24 -12.69 -17.28
CA LYS A 322 1.27 -13.67 -17.65
C LYS A 322 1.88 -14.35 -16.43
N ARG A 323 1.88 -13.68 -15.27
CA ARG A 323 2.43 -14.19 -14.01
C ARG A 323 1.56 -13.73 -12.84
N LEU A 324 1.15 -14.68 -12.01
CA LEU A 324 0.46 -14.49 -10.74
C LEU A 324 1.17 -15.34 -9.69
N ASN A 325 1.89 -14.70 -8.79
CA ASN A 325 2.51 -15.36 -7.65
C ASN A 325 1.66 -15.14 -6.40
N LEU A 326 1.15 -16.23 -5.83
CA LEU A 326 0.42 -16.26 -4.56
C LEU A 326 1.05 -17.28 -3.59
N ASP A 327 2.25 -17.78 -3.89
CA ASP A 327 2.93 -18.83 -3.12
C ASP A 327 3.29 -18.36 -1.70
N GLY A 328 3.45 -19.29 -0.75
CA GLY A 328 3.82 -18.96 0.63
C GLY A 328 2.75 -18.19 1.41
N ASN A 329 1.47 -18.28 1.03
CA ASN A 329 0.33 -17.72 1.76
C ASN A 329 -0.47 -18.79 2.50
N GLN A 330 -1.23 -18.37 3.52
CA GLN A 330 -1.95 -19.23 4.47
C GLN A 330 -3.33 -19.68 3.96
N PHE A 331 -3.38 -20.22 2.74
CA PHE A 331 -4.65 -20.61 2.12
C PHE A 331 -5.23 -21.93 2.66
N GLY A 332 -4.40 -22.80 3.23
CA GLY A 332 -4.78 -24.19 3.53
C GLY A 332 -5.13 -24.99 2.26
N TYR A 333 -5.37 -26.31 2.43
CA TYR A 333 -5.65 -27.18 1.28
C TYR A 333 -6.90 -26.76 0.51
N GLU A 334 -8.04 -26.57 1.20
CA GLU A 334 -9.30 -26.21 0.56
C GLU A 334 -9.24 -24.84 -0.12
N GLY A 335 -8.58 -23.86 0.50
CA GLY A 335 -8.41 -22.53 -0.10
C GLY A 335 -7.58 -22.57 -1.36
N ARG A 336 -6.47 -23.32 -1.37
CA ARG A 336 -5.63 -23.51 -2.58
C ARG A 336 -6.43 -24.12 -3.72
N GLU A 337 -7.22 -25.16 -3.46
CA GLU A 337 -8.03 -25.79 -4.50
C GLU A 337 -9.06 -24.81 -5.07
N ARG A 338 -9.73 -24.02 -4.23
CA ARG A 338 -10.68 -22.99 -4.70
C ARG A 338 -10.01 -21.89 -5.52
N VAL A 339 -8.83 -21.43 -5.11
CA VAL A 339 -8.03 -20.46 -5.89
C VAL A 339 -7.67 -21.04 -7.26
N LYS A 340 -7.23 -22.30 -7.32
CA LYS A 340 -6.93 -23.00 -8.58
C LYS A 340 -8.17 -23.13 -9.47
N GLU A 341 -9.32 -23.56 -8.92
CA GLU A 341 -10.59 -23.67 -9.64
C GLU A 341 -10.99 -22.34 -10.29
N ILE A 342 -10.81 -21.22 -9.58
CA ILE A 342 -11.08 -19.88 -10.13
C ILE A 342 -10.08 -19.54 -11.24
N ILE A 343 -8.79 -19.82 -11.04
CA ILE A 343 -7.73 -19.51 -12.01
C ILE A 343 -7.86 -20.35 -13.29
N GLU A 344 -8.38 -21.56 -13.21
CA GLU A 344 -8.70 -22.38 -14.39
C GLU A 344 -9.67 -21.68 -15.35
N THR A 345 -10.47 -20.73 -14.85
CA THR A 345 -11.40 -19.92 -15.67
C THR A 345 -10.75 -18.69 -16.32
N PHE A 346 -9.49 -18.37 -16.01
CA PHE A 346 -8.80 -17.20 -16.55
C PHE A 346 -8.54 -17.36 -18.05
N ALA A 347 -8.30 -16.24 -18.73
CA ALA A 347 -7.85 -16.25 -20.13
C ALA A 347 -6.50 -16.97 -20.29
N ASN A 348 -5.63 -16.93 -19.27
CA ASN A 348 -4.36 -17.63 -19.22
C ASN A 348 -4.18 -18.33 -17.85
N PRO A 349 -4.65 -19.57 -17.68
CA PRO A 349 -4.49 -20.32 -16.43
C PRO A 349 -3.03 -20.62 -16.06
N ASN A 350 -2.12 -20.65 -17.04
CA ASN A 350 -0.69 -20.84 -16.82
C ASN A 350 0.01 -19.61 -16.22
N ALA A 351 -0.73 -18.53 -15.96
CA ALA A 351 -0.18 -17.37 -15.28
C ALA A 351 0.14 -17.68 -13.81
N LEU A 352 -0.59 -18.58 -13.16
CA LEU A 352 -0.34 -18.94 -11.76
C LEU A 352 0.99 -19.68 -11.62
N GLU A 353 1.86 -19.17 -10.75
CA GLU A 353 3.10 -19.85 -10.35
C GLU A 353 2.81 -21.03 -9.41
N SER A 354 3.84 -21.74 -8.96
CA SER A 354 3.66 -22.81 -7.99
C SER A 354 2.91 -22.28 -6.77
N LEU A 355 1.93 -23.07 -6.31
CA LEU A 355 1.19 -22.82 -5.08
C LEU A 355 1.45 -23.99 -4.16
N GLU A 356 2.66 -24.01 -3.60
CA GLU A 356 3.16 -25.10 -2.77
C GLU A 356 2.47 -25.12 -1.40
N GLU A 357 2.65 -26.23 -0.68
CA GLU A 357 2.13 -26.37 0.67
C GLU A 357 2.87 -25.44 1.63
N ASP A 358 2.11 -24.78 2.49
CA ASP A 358 2.62 -23.97 3.59
C ASP A 358 3.56 -24.86 4.42
N GLN A 359 4.86 -24.58 4.38
CA GLN A 359 5.86 -25.27 5.22
C GLN A 359 5.91 -24.64 6.62
N SER A 360 4.83 -24.02 7.10
CA SER A 360 4.63 -23.93 8.54
C SER A 360 4.31 -25.35 9.02
N GLU A 361 5.36 -26.16 9.18
CA GLU A 361 5.30 -27.31 10.06
C GLU A 361 4.65 -26.81 11.35
N CYS A 362 3.52 -27.41 11.69
CA CYS A 362 3.11 -27.47 13.07
C CYS A 362 4.31 -28.03 13.82
N ASP A 363 5.05 -27.17 14.52
CA ASP A 363 5.72 -27.58 15.74
C ASP A 363 4.58 -27.93 16.71
N ASP A 364 3.99 -29.11 16.50
CA ASP A 364 3.27 -29.86 17.51
C ASP A 364 4.33 -30.29 18.54
N ASP A 365 4.84 -29.34 19.31
CA ASP A 365 5.43 -29.65 20.61
C ASP A 365 4.25 -29.91 21.55
N GLU A 366 3.80 -31.18 21.52
CA GLU A 366 3.18 -31.83 22.66
C GLU A 366 4.16 -31.76 23.85
N ASP A 367 4.11 -30.69 24.64
CA ASP A 367 4.67 -30.71 25.99
C ASP A 367 3.57 -30.54 27.03
N GLU A 368 3.49 -31.58 27.86
CA GLU A 368 2.50 -31.89 28.87
C GLU A 368 2.40 -30.85 29.99
N ASP A 369 1.22 -30.85 30.60
CA ASP A 369 0.90 -30.24 31.90
C ASP A 369 2.05 -30.25 32.92
N GLY A 370 2.28 -29.12 33.60
CA GLY A 370 3.20 -29.06 34.74
C GLY A 370 3.22 -27.72 35.47
N ASP A 371 2.23 -27.54 36.35
CA ASP A 371 2.21 -26.82 37.63
C ASP A 371 2.99 -25.50 37.85
N ASP A 372 2.25 -24.57 38.46
CA ASP A 372 2.66 -23.45 39.32
C ASP A 372 4.08 -23.55 39.92
N ASP A 373 4.81 -22.44 39.93
CA ASP A 373 5.23 -21.82 41.19
C ASP A 373 5.85 -20.43 40.95
N ASP A 374 5.35 -19.48 41.73
CA ASP A 374 5.97 -18.20 42.05
C ASP A 374 7.43 -18.40 42.48
N GLU A 375 8.38 -17.58 42.01
CA GLU A 375 9.41 -17.04 42.91
C GLU A 375 9.80 -15.61 42.50
N GLU A 376 9.83 -14.78 43.54
CA GLU A 376 10.19 -13.38 43.62
C GLU A 376 11.69 -13.15 43.38
N ASP A 377 11.97 -11.91 42.97
CA ASP A 377 13.03 -11.02 43.46
C ASP A 377 14.54 -11.38 43.36
N ASP A 378 15.21 -10.35 42.86
CA ASP A 378 16.35 -9.66 43.48
C ASP A 378 17.78 -9.83 42.95
N ASP A 379 18.39 -8.64 43.00
CA ASP A 379 19.81 -8.29 43.13
C ASP A 379 20.66 -8.15 41.86
N ASP A 380 20.80 -6.87 41.48
CA ASP A 380 22.04 -6.08 41.62
C ASP A 380 23.36 -6.74 41.19
N GLU A 381 24.08 -6.09 40.28
CA GLU A 381 25.30 -5.39 40.70
C GLU A 381 25.82 -4.40 39.63
N GLU A 382 26.30 -3.30 40.19
CA GLU A 382 26.94 -2.12 39.63
C GLU A 382 28.26 -2.43 38.86
N ASP A 383 28.67 -1.57 37.92
CA ASP A 383 29.60 -0.47 38.23
C ASP A 383 30.35 0.09 36.99
N ASP A 384 30.42 1.42 37.00
CA ASP A 384 31.41 2.37 36.49
C ASP A 384 31.93 2.35 35.04
N THR A 385 31.70 3.44 34.31
CA THR A 385 32.66 4.58 34.33
C THR A 385 32.20 5.75 33.46
N THR A 386 31.86 6.85 34.15
CA THR A 386 32.19 8.26 33.89
C THR A 386 32.64 8.71 32.49
N GLU A 387 31.93 9.69 31.89
CA GLU A 387 32.33 11.10 31.97
C GLU A 387 31.25 12.03 31.37
N GLU A 388 31.04 13.13 32.09
CA GLU A 388 29.97 14.12 31.93
C GLU A 388 30.27 15.16 30.85
N VAL A 389 29.22 15.60 30.14
CA VAL A 389 29.04 17.02 29.78
C VAL A 389 27.54 17.34 29.79
N ASP A 390 27.11 18.13 30.77
CA ASP A 390 25.82 18.83 30.80
C ASP A 390 25.77 19.96 29.76
N GLU A 391 24.64 20.09 29.06
CA GLU A 391 23.87 21.35 28.92
C GLU A 391 22.58 21.09 28.11
N ASP A 392 21.48 20.93 28.86
CA ASP A 392 20.08 21.32 28.63
C ASP A 392 19.58 21.70 27.21
N GLU A 393 18.74 20.85 26.61
CA GLU A 393 17.54 21.31 25.86
C GLU A 393 16.35 20.34 26.09
N GLU A 394 15.26 20.88 26.63
CA GLU A 394 13.96 20.23 26.84
C GLU A 394 13.39 19.61 25.56
N TYR A 395 13.26 18.28 25.54
CA TYR A 395 12.29 17.55 24.72
C TYR A 395 11.35 16.80 25.66
N GLN A 396 10.08 17.23 25.73
CA GLN A 396 9.00 16.42 26.30
C GLN A 396 8.41 15.59 25.17
N ASP A 397 8.91 14.37 25.01
CA ASP A 397 8.15 13.22 24.50
C ASP A 397 7.65 12.46 25.74
N GLU A 398 6.33 12.34 25.87
CA GLU A 398 5.70 11.32 26.72
C GLU A 398 5.07 10.30 25.76
N ASP A 399 5.85 9.29 25.38
CA ASP A 399 5.33 8.00 24.97
C ASP A 399 4.95 7.25 26.25
N ALA A 400 3.65 7.02 26.43
CA ALA A 400 3.12 6.05 27.37
C ALA A 400 2.62 4.86 26.55
N ASP A 401 3.35 3.76 26.63
CA ASP A 401 2.88 2.44 26.30
C ASP A 401 1.80 2.03 27.32
N GLU A 402 0.58 1.78 26.85
CA GLU A 402 -0.40 0.93 27.52
C GLU A 402 -0.63 -0.29 26.63
N GLU A 403 -0.12 -1.45 27.06
CA GLU A 403 -0.60 -2.76 26.61
C GLU A 403 -1.97 -3.02 27.22
N GLY A 404 -2.94 -3.43 26.39
CA GLY A 404 -4.23 -3.94 26.86
C GLY A 404 -5.32 -3.95 25.80
N ASP A 405 -5.77 -5.15 25.44
CA ASP A 405 -6.91 -5.53 24.59
C ASP A 405 -6.70 -5.48 23.07
N GLU A 406 -6.66 -6.66 22.46
CA GLU A 406 -6.84 -6.90 21.03
C GLU A 406 -8.21 -6.39 20.56
N ALA A 407 -8.29 -5.09 20.31
CA ALA A 407 -9.42 -4.46 19.65
C ALA A 407 -9.39 -4.83 18.16
N TYR A 408 -10.39 -5.61 17.72
CA TYR A 408 -10.63 -5.91 16.31
C TYR A 408 -10.86 -4.62 15.50
N ILE A 409 -9.82 -4.15 14.81
CA ILE A 409 -9.85 -3.00 13.90
C ILE A 409 -10.62 -3.37 12.63
N THR A 410 -11.65 -2.58 12.30
CA THR A 410 -12.34 -2.64 11.00
C THR A 410 -11.76 -1.57 10.07
N SER A 411 -11.41 -1.94 8.84
CA SER A 411 -10.75 -1.04 7.89
C SER A 411 -11.62 0.15 7.43
N PRO A 412 -11.01 1.31 7.09
CA PRO A 412 -11.72 2.54 6.70
C PRO A 412 -12.67 2.42 5.49
N ALA A 413 -12.45 1.48 4.56
CA ALA A 413 -13.32 1.31 3.39
C ALA A 413 -14.62 0.53 3.72
N PHE A 414 -14.57 -0.37 4.70
CA PHE A 414 -15.74 -1.12 5.17
C PHE A 414 -16.70 -0.23 5.97
N THR A 415 -16.14 0.65 6.80
CA THR A 415 -16.85 1.72 7.50
C THR A 415 -17.36 2.78 6.52
N THR A 416 -16.54 3.27 5.59
CA THR A 416 -16.97 4.30 4.61
C THR A 416 -18.06 3.81 3.64
N ASN A 417 -18.03 2.55 3.19
CA ASN A 417 -19.07 2.01 2.31
C ASN A 417 -20.41 1.73 3.01
N MET A 418 -20.44 1.67 4.35
CA MET A 418 -21.66 1.52 5.16
C MET A 418 -22.08 2.81 5.90
N PHE A 419 -21.15 3.75 6.13
CA PHE A 419 -21.36 5.07 6.73
C PHE A 419 -21.55 6.19 5.69
N GLY A 420 -21.09 6.00 4.45
CA GLY A 420 -21.20 6.92 3.32
C GLY A 420 -22.53 6.85 2.57
N ALA A 421 -23.62 6.44 3.23
CA ALA A 421 -24.95 6.43 2.63
C ALA A 421 -25.56 7.84 2.50
N ASN A 422 -24.75 8.82 2.07
CA ASN A 422 -25.20 10.04 1.42
C ASN A 422 -25.37 9.74 -0.09
N ASP A 423 -26.63 9.65 -0.49
CA ASP A 423 -27.21 9.75 -1.85
C ASP A 423 -26.68 8.92 -3.03
N THR A 424 -25.60 8.16 -2.91
CA THR A 424 -25.09 7.35 -4.03
C THR A 424 -24.42 6.05 -3.58
N PHE A 425 -25.22 5.09 -3.11
CA PHE A 425 -24.84 3.67 -3.09
C PHE A 425 -25.71 2.93 -4.11
N MET A 426 -25.19 2.52 -5.27
CA MET A 426 -26.03 1.91 -6.31
C MET A 426 -25.30 0.84 -7.14
N SER A 427 -25.62 -0.43 -6.89
CA SER A 427 -25.54 -1.52 -7.88
C SER A 427 -26.95 -2.08 -8.15
N ALA A 428 -27.18 -2.39 -9.43
CA ALA A 428 -28.24 -3.14 -10.12
C ALA A 428 -29.63 -3.38 -9.48
N LYS A 429 -30.19 -2.43 -8.74
CA LYS A 429 -31.63 -2.06 -8.66
C LYS A 429 -31.73 -0.91 -7.64
N ASN A 430 -31.81 0.31 -8.16
CA ASN A 430 -31.63 1.53 -7.38
C ASN A 430 -32.60 1.64 -6.19
N VAL A 431 -32.07 1.75 -4.97
CA VAL A 431 -32.79 2.29 -3.81
C VAL A 431 -32.62 3.81 -3.83
N HIS A 432 -33.66 4.55 -4.23
CA HIS A 432 -33.65 6.00 -4.06
C HIS A 432 -34.13 6.35 -2.65
N PHE A 433 -33.20 6.73 -1.77
CA PHE A 433 -33.53 7.31 -0.48
C PHE A 433 -34.17 8.69 -0.69
N VAL A 434 -35.29 8.96 -0.02
CA VAL A 434 -36.04 10.21 -0.21
C VAL A 434 -35.44 11.29 0.70
N GLU A 435 -34.79 12.31 0.13
CA GLU A 435 -34.55 13.57 0.85
C GLU A 435 -35.90 14.14 1.29
N GLN A 436 -36.02 14.51 2.57
CA GLN A 436 -37.31 14.84 3.17
C GLN A 436 -38.18 15.73 2.28
N ALA A 437 -39.39 15.24 2.03
CA ALA A 437 -40.49 16.07 1.61
C ALA A 437 -40.66 17.20 2.63
N THR A 438 -40.91 18.40 2.10
CA THR A 438 -41.53 19.52 2.83
C THR A 438 -42.67 19.02 3.73
N PRO A 439 -42.98 19.71 4.85
CA PRO A 439 -43.82 19.24 5.97
C PRO A 439 -45.32 19.02 5.65
N ALA A 440 -45.69 18.72 4.40
CA ALA A 440 -47.04 18.63 3.89
C ALA A 440 -47.41 17.27 3.26
N LYS A 441 -46.54 16.25 3.29
CA LYS A 441 -46.88 14.89 2.81
C LYS A 441 -46.97 13.88 3.97
N PRO A 442 -48.00 13.00 4.01
CA PRO A 442 -48.09 11.92 4.98
C PRO A 442 -46.96 10.90 4.77
N VAL A 443 -46.42 10.36 5.85
CA VAL A 443 -45.37 9.32 5.81
C VAL A 443 -46.01 8.02 5.34
N THR A 444 -45.46 7.43 4.28
CA THR A 444 -45.86 6.11 3.76
C THR A 444 -44.89 5.03 4.21
N VAL A 445 -45.31 3.76 4.21
CA VAL A 445 -44.45 2.59 4.50
C VAL A 445 -43.21 2.56 3.60
N GLU A 446 -43.37 2.89 2.32
CA GLU A 446 -42.25 3.00 1.38
C GLU A 446 -41.27 4.09 1.81
N SER A 447 -41.75 5.32 2.05
CA SER A 447 -40.88 6.42 2.51
C SER A 447 -40.25 6.14 3.88
N PHE A 448 -40.92 5.33 4.71
CA PHE A 448 -40.41 4.88 5.99
C PHE A 448 -39.24 3.92 5.76
N CYS A 449 -39.41 2.84 5.00
CA CYS A 449 -38.37 1.85 4.73
C CYS A 449 -37.15 2.48 4.03
N LEU A 450 -37.38 3.31 3.01
CA LEU A 450 -36.35 3.96 2.20
C LEU A 450 -35.75 5.21 2.86
N SER A 451 -35.71 5.27 4.19
CA SER A 451 -35.09 6.36 4.95
C SER A 451 -34.12 5.81 6.00
N GLN A 452 -33.00 6.49 6.19
CA GLN A 452 -31.99 6.13 7.18
C GLN A 452 -32.08 6.98 8.46
N LYS A 453 -32.98 7.97 8.48
CA LYS A 453 -33.12 8.88 9.61
C LYS A 453 -34.11 8.33 10.64
N PRO A 454 -33.92 8.62 11.94
CA PRO A 454 -34.92 8.34 12.96
C PRO A 454 -36.27 8.96 12.58
N CYS A 455 -37.35 8.29 12.97
CA CYS A 455 -38.71 8.76 12.75
C CYS A 455 -39.32 9.24 14.06
N THR A 456 -40.24 10.21 14.00
CA THR A 456 -40.99 10.62 15.19
C THR A 456 -42.13 9.64 15.48
N ILE A 457 -42.58 9.59 16.72
CA ILE A 457 -43.73 8.76 17.09
C ILE A 457 -44.99 9.13 16.29
N GLN A 458 -45.21 10.42 16.02
CA GLN A 458 -46.36 10.87 15.23
C GLN A 458 -46.27 10.38 13.78
N ALA A 459 -45.07 10.33 13.19
CA ALA A 459 -44.85 9.78 11.85
C ALA A 459 -45.14 8.28 11.82
N PHE A 460 -44.65 7.54 12.82
CA PHE A 460 -44.88 6.10 12.93
C PHE A 460 -46.37 5.75 13.16
N GLU A 461 -47.07 6.52 13.99
CA GLU A 461 -48.50 6.35 14.25
C GLU A 461 -49.37 6.76 13.05
N SER A 462 -48.87 7.64 12.18
CA SER A 462 -49.57 8.07 10.96
C SER A 462 -49.62 7.03 9.83
N LEU A 463 -48.82 5.96 9.93
CA LEU A 463 -48.86 4.83 8.99
C LEU A 463 -50.22 4.13 9.06
N GLN A 464 -50.92 4.05 7.91
CA GLN A 464 -52.32 3.64 7.80
C GLN A 464 -52.51 2.11 7.80
N GLU A 465 -51.42 1.37 7.69
CA GLU A 465 -51.40 -0.08 7.52
C GLU A 465 -51.75 -0.78 8.83
N THR A 466 -52.74 -1.68 8.75
CA THR A 466 -53.18 -2.49 9.88
C THR A 466 -52.13 -3.53 10.30
N ASP A 467 -51.39 -4.08 9.34
CA ASP A 467 -50.24 -4.97 9.55
C ASP A 467 -48.97 -4.31 9.00
N LYS A 468 -48.34 -3.50 9.86
CA LYS A 468 -47.12 -2.75 9.52
C LYS A 468 -45.93 -3.66 9.22
N LEU A 469 -45.83 -4.84 9.87
CA LEU A 469 -44.72 -5.77 9.65
C LEU A 469 -44.76 -6.32 8.22
N LYS A 470 -45.93 -6.80 7.79
CA LYS A 470 -46.13 -7.29 6.43
C LYS A 470 -45.91 -6.19 5.39
N ALA A 471 -46.34 -4.97 5.69
CA ALA A 471 -46.14 -3.82 4.80
C ALA A 471 -44.64 -3.49 4.64
N PHE A 472 -43.87 -3.46 5.73
CA PHE A 472 -42.41 -3.25 5.65
C PHE A 472 -41.72 -4.36 4.87
N LYS A 473 -42.03 -5.62 5.16
CA LYS A 473 -41.47 -6.77 4.43
C LYS A 473 -41.74 -6.70 2.93
N SER A 474 -42.97 -6.34 2.54
CA SER A 474 -43.34 -6.20 1.13
C SER A 474 -42.52 -5.15 0.36
N ILE A 475 -41.93 -4.16 1.04
CA ILE A 475 -41.01 -3.19 0.42
C ILE A 475 -39.59 -3.74 0.43
N ILE A 476 -39.13 -4.24 1.57
CA ILE A 476 -37.76 -4.72 1.78
C ILE A 476 -37.41 -5.92 0.87
N GLU A 477 -38.34 -6.86 0.70
CA GLU A 477 -38.16 -8.06 -0.13
C GLU A 477 -38.08 -7.77 -1.64
N GLN A 478 -38.34 -6.54 -2.07
CA GLN A 478 -38.12 -6.12 -3.46
C GLN A 478 -36.63 -5.96 -3.80
N PHE A 479 -35.78 -5.90 -2.77
CA PHE A 479 -34.34 -5.76 -2.86
C PHE A 479 -33.63 -7.07 -2.49
N THR A 480 -32.39 -7.23 -2.95
CA THR A 480 -31.55 -8.41 -2.67
C THR A 480 -30.24 -8.00 -2.00
N ASP A 481 -29.56 -8.99 -1.43
CA ASP A 481 -28.19 -8.88 -0.93
C ASP A 481 -28.03 -7.71 0.07
N ASP A 482 -27.02 -6.88 -0.14
CA ASP A 482 -26.65 -5.78 0.76
C ASP A 482 -27.73 -4.71 0.89
N ASN A 483 -28.46 -4.43 -0.20
CA ASN A 483 -29.54 -3.44 -0.18
C ASN A 483 -30.68 -3.88 0.73
N ARG A 484 -31.01 -5.18 0.71
CA ARG A 484 -32.02 -5.74 1.61
C ARG A 484 -31.55 -5.69 3.06
N LEU A 485 -30.28 -6.02 3.32
CA LEU A 485 -29.70 -5.93 4.67
C LEU A 485 -29.72 -4.50 5.23
N LEU A 486 -29.32 -3.51 4.44
CA LEU A 486 -29.34 -2.11 4.86
C LEU A 486 -30.76 -1.65 5.20
N LEU A 487 -31.74 -1.96 4.35
CA LEU A 487 -33.14 -1.62 4.61
C LEU A 487 -33.69 -2.34 5.86
N LEU A 488 -33.31 -3.59 6.08
CA LEU A 488 -33.64 -4.34 7.30
C LEU A 488 -33.07 -3.65 8.54
N ILE A 489 -31.78 -3.31 8.52
CA ILE A 489 -31.10 -2.66 9.65
C ILE A 489 -31.73 -1.30 9.97
N PHE A 490 -31.87 -0.41 8.99
CA PHE A 490 -32.43 0.93 9.25
C PHE A 490 -33.90 0.88 9.65
N THR A 491 -34.70 -0.01 9.04
CA THR A 491 -36.11 -0.20 9.44
C THR A 491 -36.21 -0.75 10.86
N THR A 492 -35.34 -1.67 11.23
CA THR A 492 -35.22 -2.19 12.60
C THR A 492 -34.86 -1.08 13.58
N LEU A 493 -33.80 -0.30 13.30
CA LEU A 493 -33.33 0.78 14.18
C LEU A 493 -34.37 1.89 14.35
N LYS A 494 -35.12 2.26 13.31
CA LYS A 494 -36.23 3.25 13.44
C LYS A 494 -37.36 2.75 14.34
N CYS A 495 -37.70 1.46 14.29
CA CYS A 495 -38.71 0.90 15.19
C CYS A 495 -38.17 0.78 16.62
N ALA A 496 -36.92 0.33 16.75
CA ALA A 496 -36.22 0.17 18.02
C ALA A 496 -36.01 1.51 18.74
N HIS A 497 -35.79 2.58 18.00
CA HIS A 497 -35.70 3.96 18.49
C HIS A 497 -36.96 4.44 19.22
N LEU A 498 -38.13 3.90 18.86
CA LEU A 498 -39.41 4.26 19.46
C LEU A 498 -39.91 3.25 20.50
N SER A 499 -39.10 2.25 20.84
CA SER A 499 -39.53 1.07 21.60
C SER A 499 -39.98 1.39 23.03
N GLU A 500 -39.34 2.34 23.72
CA GLU A 500 -39.78 2.79 25.06
C GLU A 500 -41.06 3.63 24.99
N SER A 501 -41.32 4.27 23.85
CA SER A 501 -42.45 5.20 23.68
C SER A 501 -43.70 4.54 23.09
N SER A 502 -43.56 3.38 22.43
CA SER A 502 -44.66 2.68 21.78
C SER A 502 -44.50 1.16 21.86
N PRO A 503 -45.42 0.46 22.57
CA PRO A 503 -45.42 -1.02 22.60
C PRO A 503 -45.52 -1.64 21.20
N ALA A 504 -46.27 -1.01 20.30
CA ALA A 504 -46.40 -1.47 18.91
C ALA A 504 -45.08 -1.34 18.13
N ALA A 505 -44.28 -0.30 18.40
CA ALA A 505 -42.95 -0.15 17.82
C ALA A 505 -41.95 -1.18 18.38
N LEU A 506 -42.05 -1.49 19.68
CA LEU A 506 -41.25 -2.54 20.32
C LEU A 506 -41.53 -3.92 19.69
N ASP A 507 -42.79 -4.30 19.53
CA ASP A 507 -43.15 -5.59 18.94
C ASP A 507 -42.65 -5.70 17.49
N LEU A 508 -42.74 -4.61 16.72
CA LEU A 508 -42.19 -4.53 15.37
C LEU A 508 -40.65 -4.61 15.36
N ALA A 509 -39.99 -3.90 16.26
CA ALA A 509 -38.53 -3.93 16.38
C ALA A 509 -38.05 -5.35 16.67
N LYS A 510 -38.72 -6.09 17.57
CA LYS A 510 -38.37 -7.48 17.89
C LYS A 510 -38.50 -8.40 16.67
N ALA A 511 -39.58 -8.27 15.91
CA ALA A 511 -39.79 -9.05 14.70
C ALA A 511 -38.73 -8.72 13.62
N LEU A 512 -38.39 -7.44 13.45
CA LEU A 512 -37.43 -6.98 12.45
C LEU A 512 -35.98 -7.28 12.84
N TYR A 513 -35.63 -7.24 14.13
CA TYR A 513 -34.33 -7.72 14.61
C TYR A 513 -34.14 -9.19 14.25
N LYS A 514 -35.17 -10.02 14.48
CA LYS A 514 -35.11 -11.43 14.11
C LYS A 514 -34.93 -11.58 12.60
N GLU A 515 -35.72 -10.88 11.79
CA GLU A 515 -35.60 -10.93 10.32
C GLU A 515 -34.22 -10.50 9.82
N THR A 516 -33.67 -9.43 10.40
CA THR A 516 -32.35 -8.90 10.05
C THR A 516 -31.27 -9.94 10.29
N VAL A 517 -31.34 -10.60 11.45
CA VAL A 517 -30.37 -11.63 11.84
C VAL A 517 -30.57 -12.92 11.06
N ASP A 518 -31.80 -13.38 10.87
CA ASP A 518 -32.09 -14.58 10.06
C ASP A 518 -31.57 -14.40 8.62
N TYR A 519 -31.82 -13.22 8.02
CA TYR A 519 -31.34 -12.92 6.68
C TYR A 519 -29.81 -12.83 6.65
N ALA A 520 -29.18 -12.24 7.67
CA ALA A 520 -27.72 -12.21 7.78
C ALA A 520 -27.11 -13.61 7.85
N VAL A 521 -27.73 -14.54 8.58
CA VAL A 521 -27.33 -15.96 8.65
C VAL A 521 -27.51 -16.62 7.29
N GLU A 522 -28.68 -16.47 6.66
CA GLU A 522 -28.98 -17.06 5.35
C GLU A 522 -27.98 -16.61 4.28
N THR A 523 -27.59 -15.33 4.29
CA THR A 523 -26.64 -14.76 3.33
C THR A 523 -25.18 -14.84 3.78
N LYS A 524 -24.86 -15.52 4.89
CA LYS A 524 -23.50 -15.62 5.46
C LYS A 524 -22.82 -14.28 5.76
N GLN A 525 -23.59 -13.27 6.16
CA GLN A 525 -23.12 -11.91 6.47
C GLN A 525 -23.19 -11.58 7.98
N GLU A 526 -23.25 -12.61 8.84
CA GLU A 526 -23.46 -12.46 10.28
C GLU A 526 -22.46 -11.52 10.96
N ARG A 527 -21.16 -11.71 10.72
CA ARG A 527 -20.11 -10.89 11.31
C ARG A 527 -20.25 -9.41 10.91
N ARG A 528 -20.57 -9.15 9.63
CA ARG A 528 -20.80 -7.79 9.09
C ARG A 528 -21.98 -7.11 9.76
N VAL A 529 -23.11 -7.82 9.87
CA VAL A 529 -24.34 -7.27 10.46
C VAL A 529 -24.19 -7.07 11.97
N LEU A 530 -23.52 -8.01 12.66
CA LEU A 530 -23.21 -7.91 14.08
C LEU A 530 -22.42 -6.63 14.39
N ASN A 531 -21.28 -6.45 13.73
CA ASN A 531 -20.38 -5.32 13.98
C ASN A 531 -21.10 -3.98 13.73
N TYR A 532 -21.81 -3.85 12.60
CA TYR A 532 -22.52 -2.62 12.30
C TYR A 532 -23.64 -2.32 13.30
N MET A 533 -24.40 -3.33 13.72
CA MET A 533 -25.44 -3.15 14.72
C MET A 533 -24.85 -2.76 16.07
N LEU A 534 -23.75 -3.38 16.52
CA LEU A 534 -23.07 -3.00 17.75
C LEU A 534 -22.58 -1.54 17.68
N MET A 535 -22.03 -1.10 16.56
CA MET A 535 -21.62 0.30 16.36
C MET A 535 -22.81 1.27 16.39
N GLN A 536 -23.89 0.97 15.64
CA GLN A 536 -25.13 1.76 15.63
C GLN A 536 -25.77 1.86 17.02
N LEU A 537 -25.56 0.86 17.86
CA LEU A 537 -26.00 0.81 19.24
C LEU A 537 -25.00 1.43 20.22
N GLY A 538 -23.84 1.91 19.77
CA GLY A 538 -22.78 2.45 20.61
C GLY A 538 -22.20 1.43 21.59
N LEU A 539 -22.18 0.16 21.19
CA LEU A 539 -21.66 -0.99 21.93
C LEU A 539 -20.25 -1.39 21.46
N LEU A 540 -19.89 -1.03 20.23
CA LEU A 540 -18.56 -1.24 19.67
C LEU A 540 -17.98 0.12 19.26
N ARG A 541 -16.72 0.40 19.64
CA ARG A 541 -16.04 1.65 19.27
C ARG A 541 -15.70 1.64 17.78
N SER A 542 -15.75 2.81 17.16
CA SER A 542 -15.29 3.04 15.78
C SER A 542 -14.03 3.91 15.82
N GLU A 543 -13.06 3.62 14.95
CA GLU A 543 -11.87 4.45 14.79
C GLU A 543 -12.20 5.83 14.18
N GLU A 544 -13.30 5.93 13.42
CA GLU A 544 -13.84 7.20 12.94
C GLU A 544 -14.84 7.79 13.94
N LYS A 545 -15.03 9.12 13.91
CA LYS A 545 -16.09 9.78 14.70
C LYS A 545 -17.47 9.35 14.22
N PHE A 546 -17.96 8.24 14.78
CA PHE A 546 -19.27 7.69 14.49
C PHE A 546 -20.28 8.10 15.57
N THR A 547 -21.37 8.75 15.16
CA THR A 547 -22.49 9.07 16.05
C THR A 547 -23.78 8.54 15.47
N SER A 548 -24.41 7.60 16.17
CA SER A 548 -25.74 7.11 15.81
C SER A 548 -26.78 8.21 16.06
N PRO A 549 -27.64 8.54 15.08
CA PRO A 549 -28.72 9.51 15.28
C PRO A 549 -29.90 8.91 16.06
N TYR A 550 -29.88 7.61 16.33
CA TYR A 550 -30.95 6.89 17.01
C TYR A 550 -30.82 6.99 18.53
N ASP A 551 -31.96 6.90 19.21
CA ASP A 551 -32.02 6.75 20.67
C ASP A 551 -31.47 5.37 21.06
N LEU A 552 -30.19 5.37 21.43
CA LEU A 552 -29.44 4.17 21.80
C LEU A 552 -30.10 3.41 22.96
N LYS A 553 -30.69 4.12 23.93
CA LYS A 553 -31.31 3.49 25.09
C LYS A 553 -32.52 2.65 24.65
N SER A 554 -33.40 3.24 23.85
CA SER A 554 -34.56 2.54 23.27
C SER A 554 -34.13 1.41 22.33
N CYS A 555 -33.11 1.62 21.49
CA CYS A 555 -32.64 0.57 20.59
C CYS A 555 -32.06 -0.64 21.35
N ARG A 556 -31.23 -0.39 22.37
CA ARG A 556 -30.67 -1.43 23.25
C ARG A 556 -31.77 -2.14 24.04
N TYR A 557 -32.79 -1.41 24.52
CA TYR A 557 -33.95 -2.00 25.19
C TYR A 557 -34.69 -2.99 24.27
N ALA A 558 -34.98 -2.59 23.03
CA ALA A 558 -35.63 -3.48 22.07
C ALA A 558 -34.79 -4.73 21.75
N LEU A 559 -33.47 -4.59 21.59
CA LEU A 559 -32.58 -5.72 21.37
C LEU A 559 -32.58 -6.69 22.57
N ARG A 560 -32.51 -6.17 23.81
CA ARG A 560 -32.60 -6.98 25.04
C ARG A 560 -33.90 -7.77 25.11
N GLU A 561 -35.03 -7.11 24.84
CA GLU A 561 -36.34 -7.78 24.84
C GLU A 561 -36.45 -8.82 23.71
N THR A 562 -35.78 -8.59 22.58
CA THR A 562 -35.70 -9.55 21.48
C THR A 562 -34.95 -10.82 21.89
N LEU A 563 -33.77 -10.65 22.51
CA LEU A 563 -32.94 -11.76 22.99
C LEU A 563 -33.65 -12.58 24.07
N LYS A 564 -34.36 -11.91 25.01
CA LYS A 564 -35.16 -12.60 26.04
C LYS A 564 -36.29 -13.43 25.46
N SER A 565 -37.00 -12.91 24.44
CA SER A 565 -38.15 -13.61 23.87
C SER A 565 -37.81 -14.61 22.78
N ASN A 566 -36.58 -14.63 22.27
CA ASN A 566 -36.16 -15.50 21.16
C ASN A 566 -34.87 -16.27 21.48
N PRO A 567 -34.96 -17.49 22.02
CA PRO A 567 -33.79 -18.31 22.34
C PRO A 567 -32.94 -18.70 21.12
N GLN A 568 -33.53 -18.72 19.92
CA GLN A 568 -32.88 -19.04 18.64
C GLN A 568 -32.54 -17.78 17.81
N PHE A 569 -32.22 -16.67 18.49
CA PHE A 569 -31.86 -15.43 17.81
C PHE A 569 -30.46 -15.52 17.20
N GLY A 570 -30.39 -15.72 15.87
CA GLY A 570 -29.12 -15.83 15.13
C GLY A 570 -28.29 -17.06 15.47
N SER A 571 -27.04 -17.07 15.00
CA SER A 571 -26.06 -18.04 15.47
C SER A 571 -25.75 -17.84 16.95
N GLU A 572 -25.23 -18.91 17.55
CA GLU A 572 -24.75 -18.88 18.93
C GLU A 572 -23.72 -17.77 19.16
N HIS A 573 -22.80 -17.57 18.20
CA HIS A 573 -21.80 -16.51 18.26
C HIS A 573 -22.44 -15.11 18.32
N MET A 574 -23.36 -14.81 17.40
CA MET A 574 -24.01 -13.50 17.33
C MET A 574 -24.83 -13.19 18.59
N ARG A 575 -25.57 -14.19 19.08
CA ARG A 575 -26.33 -14.09 20.32
C ARG A 575 -25.43 -13.85 21.53
N ASN A 576 -24.30 -14.56 21.62
CA ASN A 576 -23.37 -14.42 22.73
C ASN A 576 -22.71 -13.04 22.71
N ALA A 577 -22.27 -12.56 21.54
CA ALA A 577 -21.71 -11.22 21.37
C ALA A 577 -22.70 -10.13 21.83
N PHE A 578 -23.94 -10.13 21.34
CA PHE A 578 -24.93 -9.15 21.79
C PHE A 578 -25.17 -9.20 23.31
N ASN A 579 -25.21 -10.40 23.90
CA ASN A 579 -25.37 -10.53 25.35
C ASN A 579 -24.17 -10.00 26.15
N ILE A 580 -22.94 -10.19 25.66
CA ILE A 580 -21.71 -9.69 26.31
C ILE A 580 -21.73 -8.16 26.28
N PHE A 581 -21.82 -7.56 25.09
CA PHE A 581 -21.79 -6.12 24.93
C PHE A 581 -22.95 -5.40 25.63
N LEU A 582 -24.13 -6.02 25.71
CA LEU A 582 -25.26 -5.43 26.44
C LEU A 582 -25.11 -5.49 27.96
N LYS A 583 -24.30 -6.42 28.50
CA LYS A 583 -24.00 -6.56 29.94
C LYS A 583 -22.97 -5.53 30.42
N GLU A 584 -21.99 -5.18 29.59
CA GLU A 584 -20.94 -4.20 29.92
C GLU A 584 -21.49 -2.79 30.22
N LEU A 585 -22.72 -2.49 29.84
CA LEU A 585 -23.40 -1.22 30.13
C LEU A 585 -24.18 -1.18 31.46
N ASP A 586 -24.46 -2.35 32.03
CA ASP A 586 -25.23 -2.47 33.28
C ASP A 586 -24.30 -2.66 34.51
N GLY A 587 -22.98 -2.51 34.31
CA GLY A 587 -21.91 -2.60 35.32
C GLY A 587 -21.50 -1.26 35.92
#